data_AF-A0A1I2I7P2-F1
#
_entry.id   AF-A0A1I2I7P2-F1
#
_cell.length_a   1.000
_cell.length_b   1.000
_cell.length_c   1.000
_cell.angle_alpha   90.00
_cell.angle_beta   90.00
_cell.angle_gamma   90.00
#
_symmetry.space_group_name_H-M   'P 1'
#
loop_
_entity.id
_entity.type
_entity.pdbx_description
1 polymer ?
#
loop_
_entity_poly.entity_id
_entity_poly.type
_entity_poly.pdbx_seq_one_letter_code
_entity_poly.pdbx_strand_id
1 'polypeptide(L)'
;MYVNDLFSVSLMKNLIIIFIFKTILFTCSVLHAQSMLVLPYKEKPMPLYLNYENEVVFNIENRSSLDNLRFEAEGGEIYKGAKAGVFIIIPKDKEVVIRAYEGEKLIAESKHEVRTLPMPEFKLFLDDFEYNPKQTFLKEHLDTVQVKAEVALEIQEYFSKKLEFQVSEIEVFLLRNNHTIKEETFKGAVADLTEFLTPASSGDLLIIEVKTFTRINSK
;
A
#
# COMPACT_ATOMS: atom_id res chain seq x y z
N MET A 1 -7.46 -6.29 -57.48
CA MET A 1 -6.56 -7.19 -58.21
C MET A 1 -5.25 -6.43 -58.40
N TYR A 2 -4.13 -7.06 -58.00
CA TYR A 2 -2.79 -6.49 -57.72
C TYR A 2 -2.71 -5.66 -56.42
N VAL A 3 -2.22 -6.15 -55.26
CA VAL A 3 -1.03 -6.95 -54.87
C VAL A 3 0.21 -6.08 -54.65
N ASN A 4 0.54 -5.91 -53.36
CA ASN A 4 1.88 -5.86 -52.75
C ASN A 4 2.78 -4.66 -53.09
N ASP A 5 3.76 -4.20 -52.29
CA ASP A 5 4.57 -4.78 -51.20
C ASP A 5 4.95 -3.62 -50.24
N LEU A 6 4.90 -3.79 -48.92
CA LEU A 6 6.06 -4.11 -48.07
C LEU A 6 7.30 -3.26 -48.38
N PHE A 7 7.63 -2.29 -47.51
CA PHE A 7 9.00 -2.11 -47.02
C PHE A 7 8.99 -1.51 -45.60
N SER A 8 9.39 -2.34 -44.66
CA SER A 8 9.88 -2.01 -43.33
C SER A 8 11.29 -1.40 -43.44
N VAL A 9 11.82 -0.95 -42.29
CA VAL A 9 13.21 -0.57 -42.01
C VAL A 9 13.51 0.90 -42.34
N SER A 10 14.15 1.71 -41.52
CA SER A 10 14.61 1.66 -40.14
C SER A 10 15.31 3.00 -39.90
N LEU A 11 15.29 3.45 -38.65
CA LEU A 11 16.35 4.21 -37.98
C LEU A 11 17.04 5.39 -38.71
N MET A 12 16.95 6.50 -38.00
CA MET A 12 18.05 7.43 -37.70
C MET A 12 18.35 8.58 -38.67
N LYS A 13 18.20 9.76 -38.05
CA LYS A 13 19.19 10.85 -37.96
C LYS A 13 19.36 11.76 -39.17
N ASN A 14 18.82 12.97 -38.95
CA ASN A 14 19.43 14.27 -39.21
C ASN A 14 20.22 14.44 -40.52
N LEU A 15 19.59 15.09 -41.49
CA LEU A 15 20.28 15.89 -42.49
C LEU A 15 19.61 17.26 -42.62
N ILE A 16 20.45 18.28 -42.48
CA ILE A 16 20.13 19.72 -42.57
C ILE A 16 19.93 20.08 -44.04
N ILE A 17 18.85 20.82 -44.35
CA ILE A 17 18.77 21.63 -45.57
C ILE A 17 18.25 23.03 -45.18
N ILE A 18 19.10 24.03 -45.38
CA ILE A 18 18.80 25.46 -45.28
C ILE A 18 18.51 25.95 -46.69
N PHE A 19 17.36 26.59 -46.96
CA PHE A 19 17.26 27.60 -48.01
C PHE A 19 16.12 28.63 -47.78
N ILE A 20 16.55 29.89 -47.74
CA ILE A 20 15.96 31.16 -48.23
C ILE A 20 14.71 31.73 -47.55
N PHE A 21 14.92 32.91 -46.93
CA PHE A 21 13.92 33.87 -46.50
C PHE A 21 13.10 34.42 -47.68
N LYS A 22 11.77 34.35 -47.56
CA LYS A 22 10.86 35.33 -48.15
C LYS A 22 9.65 35.50 -47.23
N THR A 23 9.47 36.71 -46.75
CA THR A 23 8.45 37.18 -45.82
C THR A 23 7.04 36.77 -46.24
N ILE A 24 6.33 36.07 -45.35
CA ILE A 24 4.86 36.10 -45.28
C ILE A 24 4.49 36.16 -43.80
N LEU A 25 3.84 37.24 -43.39
CA LEU A 25 3.17 37.34 -42.09
C LEU A 25 1.96 36.42 -42.12
N PHE A 26 2.05 35.28 -41.43
CA PHE A 26 0.88 34.53 -40.99
C PHE A 26 0.69 34.75 -39.50
N THR A 27 -0.34 35.50 -39.12
CA THR A 27 -0.89 35.42 -37.77
C THR A 27 -1.59 34.07 -37.66
N CYS A 28 -0.84 33.04 -37.28
CA CYS A 28 -1.41 31.75 -36.93
C CYS A 28 -1.88 31.83 -35.48
N SER A 29 -3.19 32.02 -35.28
CA SER A 29 -3.82 31.75 -34.00
C SER A 29 -3.80 30.24 -33.80
N VAL A 30 -2.76 29.72 -33.14
CA VAL A 30 -2.78 28.33 -32.67
C VAL A 30 -3.75 28.29 -31.51
N LEU A 31 -5.02 28.03 -31.80
CA LEU A 31 -5.96 27.59 -30.80
C LEU A 31 -5.40 26.27 -30.28
N HIS A 32 -4.82 26.31 -29.09
CA HIS A 32 -4.31 25.14 -28.38
C HIS A 32 -5.53 24.34 -27.93
N ALA A 33 -6.16 23.63 -28.88
CA ALA A 33 -7.06 22.55 -28.56
C ALA A 33 -6.19 21.47 -27.93
N GLN A 34 -6.04 21.53 -26.60
CA GLN A 34 -5.52 20.41 -25.84
C GLN A 34 -6.46 19.25 -26.16
N SER A 35 -5.99 18.31 -26.97
CA SER A 35 -6.57 16.99 -27.10
C SER A 35 -6.51 16.38 -25.71
N MET A 36 -7.58 16.58 -24.93
CA MET A 36 -7.80 15.85 -23.70
C MET A 36 -8.01 14.40 -24.10
N LEU A 37 -6.93 13.63 -24.02
CA LEU A 37 -6.98 12.18 -24.02
C LEU A 37 -7.75 11.79 -22.75
N VAL A 38 -9.07 11.72 -22.85
CA VAL A 38 -9.89 11.09 -21.82
C VAL A 38 -9.66 9.59 -22.00
N LEU A 39 -8.64 9.05 -21.34
CA LEU A 39 -8.61 7.62 -21.08
C LEU A 39 -9.82 7.33 -20.20
N PRO A 40 -10.75 6.45 -20.60
CA PRO A 40 -11.70 5.89 -19.67
C PRO A 40 -10.92 4.88 -18.81
N TYR A 41 -10.06 5.38 -17.91
CA TYR A 41 -9.63 4.55 -16.81
C TYR A 41 -10.84 4.43 -15.91
N LYS A 42 -11.57 3.33 -16.10
CA LYS A 42 -12.50 2.78 -15.13
C LYS A 42 -11.64 2.33 -13.95
N GLU A 43 -11.15 3.32 -13.22
CA GLU A 43 -10.44 3.21 -11.97
C GLU A 43 -11.44 2.51 -11.05
N LYS A 44 -11.22 1.21 -10.82
CA LYS A 44 -11.96 0.50 -9.78
C LYS A 44 -11.83 1.40 -8.54
N PRO A 45 -12.92 1.92 -7.97
CA PRO A 45 -12.80 2.77 -6.79
C PRO A 45 -11.97 1.99 -5.79
N MET A 46 -10.85 2.56 -5.38
CA MET A 46 -9.96 1.88 -4.46
C MET A 46 -10.79 1.51 -3.22
N PRO A 47 -10.76 0.24 -2.78
CA PRO A 47 -11.51 -0.16 -1.60
C PRO A 47 -11.04 0.68 -0.41
N LEU A 48 -11.99 1.09 0.43
CA LEU A 48 -11.63 1.80 1.65
C LEU A 48 -11.04 0.80 2.64
N TYR A 49 -10.02 1.21 3.39
CA TYR A 49 -9.42 0.36 4.41
C TYR A 49 -9.98 0.69 5.79
N LEU A 50 -10.38 -0.35 6.51
CA LEU A 50 -10.97 -0.27 7.85
C LEU A 50 -10.00 0.40 8.84
N ASN A 51 -10.50 1.32 9.66
CA ASN A 51 -9.70 2.05 10.67
C ASN A 51 -8.44 2.72 10.10
N TYR A 52 -8.51 3.14 8.83
CA TYR A 52 -7.44 3.84 8.12
C TYR A 52 -7.99 5.15 7.54
N GLU A 53 -7.16 6.19 7.47
CA GLU A 53 -7.50 7.46 6.84
C GLU A 53 -7.38 7.33 5.31
N ASN A 54 -8.50 7.05 4.65
CA ASN A 54 -8.53 6.91 3.20
C ASN A 54 -8.75 8.28 2.57
N GLU A 55 -7.79 8.76 1.79
CA GLU A 55 -7.95 9.98 1.01
C GLU A 55 -8.73 9.68 -0.27
N VAL A 56 -9.88 10.34 -0.41
CA VAL A 56 -10.77 10.18 -1.57
C VAL A 56 -10.98 11.55 -2.21
N VAL A 57 -10.84 11.59 -3.53
CA VAL A 57 -11.20 12.75 -4.34
C VAL A 57 -12.60 12.49 -4.90
N PHE A 58 -13.57 13.31 -4.50
CA PHE A 58 -14.89 13.26 -5.12
C PHE A 58 -14.90 14.08 -6.39
N ASN A 59 -15.49 13.53 -7.44
CA ASN A 59 -15.85 14.26 -8.63
C ASN A 59 -17.35 14.08 -8.85
N ILE A 60 -18.12 15.15 -8.69
CA ILE A 60 -19.57 15.15 -8.92
C ILE A 60 -19.81 15.83 -10.26
N GLU A 61 -20.47 15.13 -11.18
CA GLU A 61 -20.72 15.61 -12.53
C GLU A 61 -21.39 16.99 -12.53
N ASN A 62 -20.94 17.86 -13.43
CA ASN A 62 -21.45 19.22 -13.62
C ASN A 62 -21.24 20.18 -12.43
N ARG A 63 -20.29 19.90 -11.52
CA ARG A 63 -19.92 20.81 -10.42
C ARG A 63 -18.42 21.08 -10.39
N SER A 64 -18.06 22.36 -10.27
CA SER A 64 -16.66 22.83 -10.20
C SER A 64 -16.17 23.06 -8.76
N SER A 65 -17.06 23.21 -7.78
CA SER A 65 -16.72 23.30 -6.36
C SER A 65 -17.66 22.41 -5.54
N LEU A 66 -17.08 21.75 -4.53
CA LEU A 66 -17.77 20.91 -3.56
C LEU A 66 -17.96 21.61 -2.21
N ASP A 67 -17.57 22.88 -2.10
CA ASP A 67 -17.47 23.58 -0.81
C ASP A 67 -18.84 23.81 -0.15
N ASN A 68 -19.88 23.98 -0.98
CA ASN A 68 -21.27 24.21 -0.57
C ASN A 68 -22.04 22.92 -0.27
N LEU A 69 -21.42 21.75 -0.43
CA LEU A 69 -22.06 20.46 -0.21
C LEU A 69 -21.82 19.97 1.21
N ARG A 70 -22.86 19.37 1.78
CA ARG A 70 -22.81 18.66 3.05
C ARG A 70 -22.58 17.18 2.76
N PHE A 71 -21.46 16.65 3.24
CA PHE A 71 -21.14 15.24 3.11
C PHE A 71 -21.46 14.50 4.41
N GLU A 72 -22.12 13.36 4.28
CA GLU A 72 -22.43 12.47 5.38
C GLU A 72 -21.91 11.07 5.05
N ALA A 73 -21.34 10.39 6.03
CA ALA A 73 -20.90 9.00 5.91
C ALA A 73 -21.67 8.15 6.92
N GLU A 74 -22.23 7.05 6.44
CA GLU A 74 -22.78 5.97 7.24
C GLU A 74 -21.78 4.82 7.24
N GLY A 75 -21.53 4.21 8.40
CA GLY A 75 -20.50 3.17 8.56
C GLY A 75 -19.07 3.70 8.75
N GLY A 76 -18.91 5.01 8.97
CA GLY A 76 -17.61 5.65 9.17
C GLY A 76 -17.70 7.14 9.45
N GLU A 77 -16.55 7.79 9.47
CA GLU A 77 -16.41 9.24 9.61
C GLU A 77 -15.85 9.86 8.33
N ILE A 78 -16.27 11.08 8.01
CA ILE A 78 -15.82 11.85 6.85
C ILE A 78 -15.39 13.25 7.26
N TYR A 79 -14.22 13.66 6.80
CA TYR A 79 -13.61 14.96 7.08
C TYR A 79 -13.10 15.60 5.81
N LYS A 80 -13.07 16.94 5.77
CA LYS A 80 -12.39 17.67 4.69
C LYS A 80 -10.87 17.53 4.89
N GLY A 81 -10.18 17.09 3.84
CA GLY A 81 -8.72 17.00 3.84
C GLY A 81 -8.06 18.38 3.70
N ALA A 82 -6.73 18.38 3.71
CA ALA A 82 -5.95 19.62 3.63
C ALA A 82 -6.00 20.31 2.24
N LYS A 83 -6.32 19.56 1.19
CA LYS A 83 -6.44 20.05 -0.19
C LYS A 83 -7.90 20.20 -0.58
N ALA A 84 -8.22 21.24 -1.34
CA ALA A 84 -9.57 21.43 -1.88
C ALA A 84 -10.01 20.21 -2.70
N GLY A 85 -11.22 19.71 -2.44
CA GLY A 85 -11.78 18.53 -3.10
C GLY A 85 -11.28 17.17 -2.60
N VAL A 86 -10.33 17.13 -1.66
CA VAL A 86 -9.89 15.91 -0.98
C VAL A 86 -10.68 15.73 0.31
N PHE A 87 -11.19 14.53 0.54
CA PHE A 87 -11.88 14.14 1.75
C PHE A 87 -11.16 12.95 2.38
N ILE A 88 -11.12 12.91 3.70
CA ILE A 88 -10.56 11.81 4.48
C ILE A 88 -11.74 11.02 5.02
N ILE A 89 -11.73 9.72 4.76
CA ILE A 89 -12.77 8.79 5.22
C ILE A 89 -12.13 7.75 6.13
N ILE A 90 -12.69 7.60 7.33
CA ILE A 90 -12.28 6.59 8.31
C ILE A 90 -13.44 5.59 8.48
N PRO A 91 -13.41 4.45 7.77
CA PRO A 91 -14.42 3.41 7.89
C PRO A 91 -14.37 2.72 9.26
N LYS A 92 -15.56 2.47 9.82
CA LYS A 92 -15.76 1.70 11.06
C LYS A 92 -16.51 0.38 10.83
N ASP A 93 -17.20 0.26 9.69
CA ASP A 93 -17.95 -0.92 9.28
C ASP A 93 -17.43 -1.53 7.97
N LYS A 94 -18.00 -2.67 7.56
CA LYS A 94 -17.64 -3.40 6.33
C LYS A 94 -18.11 -2.72 5.04
N GLU A 95 -19.07 -1.81 5.16
CA GLU A 95 -19.59 -1.00 4.07
C GLU A 95 -19.69 0.44 4.57
N VAL A 96 -19.28 1.39 3.71
CA VAL A 96 -19.48 2.81 3.97
C VAL A 96 -20.37 3.38 2.88
N VAL A 97 -21.44 4.06 3.27
CA VAL A 97 -22.31 4.80 2.36
C VAL A 97 -22.05 6.28 2.52
N ILE A 98 -21.66 6.92 1.42
CA ILE A 98 -21.32 8.34 1.39
C ILE A 98 -22.43 9.06 0.65
N ARG A 99 -22.98 10.08 1.29
CA ARG A 99 -24.07 10.89 0.76
C ARG A 99 -23.64 12.34 0.67
N ALA A 100 -23.87 12.95 -0.49
CA ALA A 100 -23.62 14.37 -0.71
C ALA A 100 -24.97 15.09 -0.85
N TYR A 101 -25.17 16.12 -0.03
CA TYR A 101 -26.37 16.93 0.03
C TYR A 101 -26.09 18.38 -0.37
N GLU A 102 -27.04 19.01 -1.06
CA GLU A 102 -27.10 20.45 -1.28
C GLU A 102 -28.35 20.97 -0.55
N GLY A 103 -28.15 21.62 0.60
CA GLY A 103 -29.24 21.87 1.55
C GLY A 103 -29.83 20.57 2.07
N GLU A 104 -31.14 20.36 1.87
CA GLU A 104 -31.85 19.13 2.26
C GLU A 104 -31.96 18.10 1.12
N LYS A 105 -31.51 18.44 -0.10
CA LYS A 105 -31.63 17.56 -1.26
C LYS A 105 -30.41 16.64 -1.39
N LEU A 106 -30.64 15.34 -1.49
CA LEU A 106 -29.60 14.37 -1.85
C LEU A 106 -29.20 14.55 -3.32
N ILE A 107 -27.91 14.77 -3.56
CA ILE A 107 -27.33 14.98 -4.89
C ILE A 107 -26.67 13.70 -5.41
N ALA A 108 -25.92 13.01 -4.54
CA ALA A 108 -25.23 11.78 -4.88
C ALA A 108 -25.16 10.84 -3.69
N GLU A 109 -25.22 9.54 -3.97
CA GLU A 109 -24.96 8.47 -3.02
C GLU A 109 -23.95 7.50 -3.67
N SER A 110 -22.92 7.11 -2.91
CA SER A 110 -21.95 6.10 -3.32
C SER A 110 -21.75 5.10 -2.20
N LYS A 111 -21.71 3.81 -2.56
CA LYS A 111 -21.46 2.72 -1.62
C LYS A 111 -20.07 2.15 -1.86
N HIS A 112 -19.31 1.99 -0.78
CA HIS A 112 -17.94 1.51 -0.83
C HIS A 112 -17.79 0.27 0.05
N GLU A 113 -17.25 -0.79 -0.55
CA GLU A 113 -16.81 -1.97 0.18
C GLU A 113 -15.53 -1.62 0.97
N VAL A 114 -15.51 -2.00 2.24
CA VAL A 114 -14.37 -1.78 3.13
C VAL A 114 -13.58 -3.07 3.27
N ARG A 115 -12.27 -2.98 3.05
CA ARG A 115 -11.32 -4.08 3.22
C ARG A 115 -10.52 -3.91 4.49
N THR A 116 -10.09 -5.02 5.06
CA THR A 116 -9.10 -5.01 6.13
C THR A 116 -7.73 -4.64 5.57
N LEU A 117 -6.89 -4.05 6.40
CA LEU A 117 -5.50 -3.82 6.05
C LEU A 117 -4.81 -5.16 5.76
N PRO A 118 -3.90 -5.19 4.79
CA PRO A 118 -3.10 -6.38 4.51
C PRO A 118 -2.24 -6.72 5.74
N MET A 119 -2.07 -8.01 5.98
CA MET A 119 -1.19 -8.51 7.03
C MET A 119 0.27 -8.20 6.64
N PRO A 120 1.12 -7.76 7.58
CA PRO A 120 2.54 -7.62 7.29
C PRO A 120 3.19 -9.00 7.07
N GLU A 121 4.30 -8.99 6.35
CA GLU A 121 5.24 -10.08 6.29
C GLU A 121 6.16 -10.03 7.50
N PHE A 122 6.44 -11.17 8.12
CA PHE A 122 7.34 -11.25 9.27
C PHE A 122 8.69 -11.79 8.81
N LYS A 123 9.74 -11.02 9.07
CA LYS A 123 11.12 -11.43 8.86
C LYS A 123 11.77 -11.73 10.18
N LEU A 124 12.30 -12.93 10.31
CA LEU A 124 13.08 -13.36 11.46
C LEU A 124 14.54 -13.02 11.21
N PHE A 125 15.18 -12.44 12.22
CA PHE A 125 16.60 -12.20 12.30
C PHE A 125 17.15 -13.00 13.48
N LEU A 126 18.24 -13.71 13.24
CA LEU A 126 19.02 -14.44 14.23
C LEU A 126 20.30 -13.65 14.42
N ASP A 127 20.45 -13.01 15.58
CA ASP A 127 21.45 -11.98 15.82
C ASP A 127 21.41 -10.92 14.69
N ASP A 128 22.49 -10.79 13.90
CA ASP A 128 22.60 -9.80 12.83
C ASP A 128 22.17 -10.33 11.43
N PHE A 129 21.75 -11.60 11.33
CA PHE A 129 21.47 -12.25 10.04
C PHE A 129 19.97 -12.49 9.83
N GLU A 130 19.48 -12.18 8.62
CA GLU A 130 18.12 -12.58 8.23
C GLU A 130 18.05 -14.11 8.10
N TYR A 131 17.09 -14.72 8.78
CA TYR A 131 16.89 -16.17 8.80
C TYR A 131 16.58 -16.69 7.39
N ASN A 132 17.29 -17.73 7.00
CA ASN A 132 17.03 -18.47 5.78
C ASN A 132 16.59 -19.90 6.13
N PRO A 133 15.40 -20.36 5.70
CA PRO A 133 14.90 -21.69 6.01
C PRO A 133 15.74 -22.83 5.43
N LYS A 134 16.65 -22.55 4.50
CA LYS A 134 17.57 -23.54 3.92
C LYS A 134 18.88 -23.69 4.72
N GLN A 135 19.10 -22.83 5.71
CA GLN A 135 20.32 -22.84 6.52
C GLN A 135 20.07 -23.52 7.87
N THR A 136 21.10 -24.20 8.34
CA THR A 136 21.15 -24.71 9.71
C THR A 136 21.98 -23.76 10.54
N PHE A 137 21.56 -23.55 11.78
CA PHE A 137 22.24 -22.66 12.71
C PHE A 137 22.80 -23.48 13.85
N LEU A 138 24.01 -23.13 14.25
CA LEU A 138 24.62 -23.67 15.45
C LEU A 138 24.05 -22.92 16.66
N LYS A 139 23.93 -23.61 17.79
CA LYS A 139 23.38 -23.04 19.03
C LYS A 139 24.13 -21.79 19.47
N GLU A 140 25.43 -21.75 19.21
CA GLU A 140 26.33 -20.66 19.56
C GLU A 140 26.08 -19.37 18.77
N HIS A 141 25.21 -19.39 17.76
CA HIS A 141 24.81 -18.24 16.94
C HIS A 141 23.31 -17.95 17.04
N LEU A 142 22.71 -18.28 18.19
CA LEU A 142 21.28 -18.11 18.46
C LEU A 142 21.07 -17.41 19.81
N ASP A 143 21.87 -16.39 20.10
CA ASP A 143 21.77 -15.67 21.37
C ASP A 143 20.53 -14.78 21.38
N THR A 144 20.26 -14.11 20.26
CA THR A 144 19.12 -13.21 20.14
C THR A 144 18.30 -13.50 18.90
N VAL A 145 16.99 -13.29 19.03
CA VAL A 145 16.07 -13.34 17.89
C VAL A 145 15.31 -12.03 17.81
N GLN A 146 15.18 -11.52 16.60
CA GLN A 146 14.41 -10.31 16.31
C GLN A 146 13.42 -10.59 15.19
N VAL A 147 12.15 -10.22 15.39
CA VAL A 147 11.12 -10.32 14.36
C VAL A 147 10.72 -8.92 13.90
N LYS A 148 10.89 -8.65 12.60
CA LYS A 148 10.45 -7.40 11.98
C LYS A 148 9.17 -7.65 11.19
N ALA A 149 8.20 -6.76 11.35
CA ALA A 149 6.97 -6.76 10.56
C ALA A 149 7.11 -5.74 9.42
N GLU A 150 7.19 -6.22 8.18
CA GLU A 150 7.38 -5.42 6.99
C GLU A 150 6.17 -5.50 6.08
N VAL A 151 5.84 -4.40 5.41
CA VAL A 151 4.77 -4.37 4.40
C VAL A 151 5.42 -4.37 3.04
N ALA A 152 4.91 -5.20 2.12
CA ALA A 152 5.38 -5.22 0.74
C ALA A 152 5.32 -3.83 0.10
N LEU A 153 6.36 -3.43 -0.61
CA LEU A 153 6.49 -2.09 -1.18
C LEU A 153 5.34 -1.73 -2.13
N GLU A 154 4.90 -2.69 -2.95
CA GLU A 154 3.79 -2.52 -3.90
C GLU A 154 2.48 -2.15 -3.19
N ILE A 155 2.27 -2.69 -1.99
CA ILE A 155 1.11 -2.41 -1.17
C ILE A 155 1.22 -1.02 -0.55
N GLN A 156 2.44 -0.63 -0.16
CA GLN A 156 2.72 0.63 0.54
C GLN A 156 2.40 1.86 -0.31
N GLU A 157 2.54 1.78 -1.65
CA GLU A 157 2.25 2.86 -2.60
C GLU A 157 0.78 3.28 -2.62
N TYR A 158 -0.13 2.39 -2.20
CA TYR A 158 -1.56 2.65 -2.16
C TYR A 158 -2.02 3.45 -0.93
N PHE A 159 -1.14 3.63 0.06
CA PHE A 159 -1.48 4.30 1.31
C PHE A 159 -0.82 5.68 1.38
N SER A 160 -1.61 6.72 1.67
CA SER A 160 -1.08 8.08 1.85
C SER A 160 -0.03 8.19 2.97
N LYS A 161 -0.10 7.31 3.98
CA LYS A 161 0.84 7.21 5.09
C LYS A 161 1.48 5.83 5.10
N LYS A 162 2.73 5.77 5.56
CA LYS A 162 3.45 4.51 5.72
C LYS A 162 2.75 3.61 6.73
N LEU A 163 2.49 2.36 6.34
CA LEU A 163 1.96 1.35 7.23
C LEU A 163 3.13 0.78 8.02
N GLU A 164 3.09 0.96 9.34
CA GLU A 164 4.14 0.48 10.24
C GLU A 164 3.51 -0.40 11.30
N PHE A 165 4.09 -1.59 11.44
CA PHE A 165 3.66 -2.61 12.39
C PHE A 165 4.80 -2.91 13.35
N GLN A 166 4.43 -3.18 14.60
CA GLN A 166 5.33 -3.58 15.66
C GLN A 166 4.87 -4.91 16.22
N VAL A 167 5.77 -5.87 16.25
CA VAL A 167 5.54 -7.13 16.98
C VAL A 167 5.51 -6.81 18.48
N SER A 168 4.42 -7.22 19.12
CA SER A 168 4.15 -6.96 20.53
C SER A 168 4.54 -8.14 21.40
N GLU A 169 4.36 -9.37 20.92
CA GLU A 169 4.71 -10.58 21.65
C GLU A 169 5.14 -11.68 20.67
N ILE A 170 6.19 -12.40 21.06
CA ILE A 170 6.67 -13.61 20.38
C ILE A 170 6.68 -14.77 21.37
N GLU A 171 6.34 -15.95 20.88
CA GLU A 171 6.42 -17.19 21.63
C GLU A 171 7.47 -18.09 21.00
N VAL A 172 8.32 -18.66 21.85
CA VAL A 172 9.45 -19.47 21.41
C VAL A 172 9.32 -20.85 22.03
N PHE A 173 9.39 -21.86 21.18
CA PHE A 173 9.31 -23.27 21.55
C PHE A 173 10.61 -23.98 21.19
N LEU A 174 11.15 -24.73 22.14
CA LEU A 174 12.21 -25.69 21.90
C LEU A 174 11.60 -27.09 21.91
N LEU A 175 11.74 -27.81 20.81
CA LEU A 175 11.17 -29.15 20.61
C LEU A 175 12.28 -30.18 20.39
N ARG A 176 12.09 -31.37 20.96
CA ARG A 176 12.93 -32.55 20.69
C ARG A 176 12.04 -33.72 20.36
N ASN A 177 12.25 -34.34 19.20
CA ASN A 177 11.41 -35.45 18.73
C ASN A 177 9.90 -35.13 18.81
N ASN A 178 9.51 -33.92 18.40
CA ASN A 178 8.13 -33.38 18.47
C ASN A 178 7.55 -33.19 19.88
N HIS A 179 8.37 -33.25 20.95
CA HIS A 179 7.95 -32.91 22.30
C HIS A 179 8.52 -31.57 22.73
N THR A 180 7.68 -30.71 23.32
CA THR A 180 8.12 -29.41 23.86
C THR A 180 9.01 -29.64 25.07
N ILE A 181 10.25 -29.17 24.98
CA ILE A 181 11.25 -29.18 26.05
C ILE A 181 11.16 -27.91 26.88
N LYS A 182 11.01 -26.77 26.20
CA LYS A 182 10.84 -25.46 26.81
C LYS A 182 9.95 -24.59 25.93
N GLU A 183 9.14 -23.75 26.56
CA GLU A 183 8.27 -22.77 25.94
C GLU A 183 8.35 -21.48 26.76
N GLU A 184 8.47 -20.35 26.09
CA GLU A 184 8.57 -19.05 26.75
C GLU A 184 8.00 -17.95 25.85
N THR A 185 7.20 -17.07 26.44
CA THR A 185 6.64 -15.89 25.76
C THR A 185 7.49 -14.66 26.09
N PHE A 186 7.98 -13.98 25.07
CA PHE A 186 8.74 -12.75 25.19
C PHE A 186 7.91 -11.55 24.74
N LYS A 187 8.01 -10.46 25.51
CA LYS A 187 7.36 -9.21 25.16
C LYS A 187 8.25 -8.40 24.21
N GLY A 188 7.65 -7.96 23.12
CA GLY A 188 8.27 -7.17 22.07
C GLY A 188 8.74 -8.01 20.89
N ALA A 189 9.48 -7.34 20.01
CA ALA A 189 10.00 -7.90 18.77
C ALA A 189 11.35 -8.64 18.94
N VAL A 190 11.97 -8.54 20.12
CA VAL A 190 13.32 -9.07 20.38
C VAL A 190 13.26 -9.98 21.60
N ALA A 191 13.85 -11.17 21.50
CA ALA A 191 14.04 -12.09 22.62
C ALA A 191 15.51 -12.46 22.78
N ASP A 192 15.96 -12.48 24.03
CA ASP A 192 17.22 -13.07 24.44
C ASP A 192 16.97 -14.56 24.73
N LEU A 193 17.69 -15.42 24.02
CA LEU A 193 17.56 -16.86 24.06
C LEU A 193 18.72 -17.55 24.80
N THR A 194 19.71 -16.82 25.32
CA THR A 194 20.92 -17.41 25.92
C THR A 194 20.55 -18.38 27.05
N GLU A 195 19.67 -17.98 27.97
CA GLU A 195 19.18 -18.87 29.03
C GLU A 195 18.16 -19.90 28.51
N PHE A 196 17.32 -19.48 27.56
CA PHE A 196 16.28 -20.32 26.96
C PHE A 196 16.85 -21.58 26.30
N LEU A 197 17.98 -21.44 25.61
CA LEU A 197 18.62 -22.51 24.87
C LEU A 197 19.54 -23.39 25.73
N THR A 198 19.67 -23.15 27.04
CA THR A 198 20.48 -23.99 27.93
C THR A 198 20.22 -25.51 27.76
N PRO A 199 18.96 -26.02 27.74
CA PRO A 199 18.67 -27.44 27.54
C PRO A 199 18.77 -27.92 26.07
N ALA A 200 19.00 -27.01 25.11
CA ALA A 200 19.04 -27.34 23.70
C ALA A 200 20.25 -28.22 23.36
N SER A 201 20.00 -29.23 22.53
CA SER A 201 20.95 -30.19 21.99
C SER A 201 20.88 -30.21 20.46
N SER A 202 21.91 -30.73 19.81
CA SER A 202 21.94 -30.88 18.36
C SER A 202 20.74 -31.72 17.88
N GLY A 203 20.01 -31.21 16.88
CA GLY A 203 18.82 -31.86 16.33
C GLY A 203 17.50 -31.42 16.95
N ASP A 204 17.53 -30.55 17.96
CA ASP A 204 16.32 -29.90 18.46
C ASP A 204 15.80 -28.87 17.46
N LEU A 205 14.49 -28.62 17.50
CA LEU A 205 13.80 -27.64 16.67
C LEU A 205 13.43 -26.41 17.50
N LEU A 206 13.76 -25.23 16.99
CA LEU A 206 13.33 -23.95 17.54
C LEU A 206 12.19 -23.42 16.67
N ILE A 207 11.00 -23.23 17.26
CA ILE A 207 9.86 -22.59 16.59
C ILE A 207 9.65 -21.24 17.24
N ILE A 208 9.51 -20.21 16.41
CA ILE A 208 9.25 -18.84 16.84
C ILE A 208 7.93 -18.42 16.19
N GLU A 209 6.95 -18.06 17.02
CA GLU A 209 5.64 -17.61 16.59
C GLU A 209 5.41 -16.16 17.01
N VAL A 210 4.86 -15.36 16.10
CA VAL A 210 4.34 -14.03 16.45
C VAL A 210 2.94 -14.19 17.02
N LYS A 211 2.75 -13.88 18.31
CA LYS A 211 1.44 -13.96 18.97
C LYS A 211 0.61 -12.73 18.72
N THR A 212 1.19 -11.55 18.93
CA THR A 212 0.48 -10.29 18.79
C THR A 212 1.36 -9.26 18.11
N PHE A 213 0.73 -8.41 17.31
CA PHE A 213 1.36 -7.27 16.67
C PHE A 213 0.36 -6.12 16.61
N THR A 214 0.87 -4.90 16.62
CA THR A 214 0.07 -3.68 16.62
C THR A 214 0.56 -2.74 15.54
N ARG A 215 -0.36 -1.97 14.96
CA ARG A 215 0.00 -0.88 14.07
C ARG A 215 0.45 0.33 14.89
N ILE A 216 1.60 0.90 14.55
CA ILE A 216 2.16 2.05 15.27
C ILE A 216 1.41 3.34 14.88
N ASN A 217 1.10 3.51 13.59
CA ASN A 217 0.55 4.74 13.03
C ASN A 217 -0.98 4.72 12.91
N SER A 218 -1.70 4.21 13.93
CA SER A 218 -3.17 4.08 13.90
C SER A 218 -3.92 5.29 14.47
N LYS A 219 -3.33 6.49 14.44
CA LYS A 219 -3.98 7.74 14.83
C LYS A 219 -4.34 8.59 13.62
#